data_AF-A0A914NDC4-F1
#
_entry.id   AF-A0A914NDC4-F1
#
_cell.length_a   1.000
_cell.length_b   1.000
_cell.length_c   1.000
_cell.angle_alpha   90.00
_cell.angle_beta   90.00
_cell.angle_gamma   90.00
#
_symmetry.space_group_name_H-M   'P 1'
#
loop_
_entity.id
_entity.type
_entity.pdbx_description
1 polymer ?
#
loop_
_entity_poly.entity_id
_entity_poly.type
_entity_poly.pdbx_seq_one_letter_code
_entity_poly.pdbx_strand_id
1 'polypeptide(L)'
;MVAEQESSENTTCSSPIPSLKYLSNDLLINLTDCSEERKLSGFKSKLLKQWELSANKGTLNYHVGNCKFRKLDGQYKICLQLNEDRCRKRRKPMEFNSVCQPFDEGLWNFTKLKQEECLFYMDKIKENSISSQHSPEGLVSINASPLSVGHSLLIPSPQKCLPQILCFEAIKMSIELLLLIEDDNFLIIYNGLMAHASVNHLHLQTLFWPCKSGILEKAVKPKSTGWNWLFLLQRPDWYLPAFVFQLDNYNDIEKVTKTLDICVKLLIENGVAHNLFMCRSKQFINRVNKAENISNNTIPKELVTIYLFPRKASKEGLFVGGSLTSTFVPAALEVAGLLPVYDSDFFNSTNESEILKIFNERELMSDEYFEQLASKLINYLIEDEF
;
A
#
# COMPACT_ATOMS: atom_id res chain seq x y z
N MET A 1 39.43 50.30 -20.12
CA MET A 1 39.42 48.84 -19.87
C MET A 1 39.02 48.64 -18.42
N VAL A 2 37.72 48.51 -18.17
CA VAL A 2 37.17 48.13 -16.86
C VAL A 2 36.35 46.88 -17.16
N ALA A 3 36.75 45.77 -16.54
CA ALA A 3 36.26 44.44 -16.81
C ALA A 3 34.78 44.32 -16.41
N GLU A 4 33.98 43.78 -17.34
CA GLU A 4 32.62 43.31 -17.10
C GLU A 4 32.67 42.14 -16.10
N GLN A 5 31.95 42.27 -14.99
CA GLN A 5 31.61 41.14 -14.14
C GLN A 5 30.42 40.42 -14.77
N GLU A 6 30.69 39.29 -15.41
CA GLU A 6 29.65 38.31 -15.73
C GLU A 6 29.11 37.74 -14.43
N SER A 7 27.89 38.14 -14.08
CA SER A 7 27.07 37.46 -13.09
C SER A 7 26.65 36.12 -13.67
N SER A 8 27.29 35.03 -13.22
CA SER A 8 26.84 33.68 -13.48
C SER A 8 25.54 33.41 -12.71
N GLU A 9 24.42 33.71 -13.36
CA GLU A 9 23.13 33.13 -13.00
C GLU A 9 23.24 31.61 -13.20
N ASN A 10 23.55 30.88 -12.12
CA ASN A 10 23.32 29.45 -12.02
C ASN A 10 21.80 29.22 -12.04
N THR A 11 21.21 29.30 -13.23
CA THR A 11 19.92 28.70 -13.52
C THR A 11 20.10 27.20 -13.45
N THR A 12 19.88 26.62 -12.27
CA THR A 12 19.68 25.17 -12.13
C THR A 12 18.42 24.82 -12.91
N CYS A 13 18.58 24.55 -14.20
CA CYS A 13 17.53 24.06 -15.08
C CYS A 13 17.20 22.64 -14.60
N SER A 14 16.22 22.54 -13.70
CA SER A 14 15.83 21.28 -13.11
C SER A 14 15.10 20.46 -14.17
N SER A 15 15.73 19.37 -14.64
CA SER A 15 15.15 18.48 -15.65
C SER A 15 13.72 18.09 -15.26
N PRO A 16 12.74 18.17 -16.19
CA PRO A 16 11.34 17.94 -15.86
C PRO A 16 11.14 16.54 -15.26
N ILE A 17 10.20 16.43 -14.31
CA ILE A 17 9.80 15.14 -13.73
C ILE A 17 9.34 14.23 -14.87
N PRO A 18 9.92 13.03 -15.05
CA PRO A 18 9.55 12.15 -16.15
C PRO A 18 8.12 11.61 -15.97
N SER A 19 7.50 11.20 -17.06
CA SER A 19 6.21 10.48 -17.03
C SER A 19 6.41 9.00 -17.29
N LEU A 20 5.84 8.18 -16.42
CA LEU A 20 5.64 6.75 -16.61
C LEU A 20 4.32 6.54 -17.36
N LYS A 21 4.43 6.37 -18.68
CA LYS A 21 3.29 6.13 -19.56
C LYS A 21 3.01 4.63 -19.70
N TYR A 22 1.73 4.26 -19.71
CA TYR A 22 1.32 2.86 -19.88
C TYR A 22 -0.05 2.75 -20.59
N LEU A 23 -0.26 1.63 -21.26
CA LEU A 23 -1.52 1.21 -21.89
C LEU A 23 -2.18 0.10 -21.07
N SER A 24 -3.44 -0.20 -21.38
CA SER A 24 -4.16 -1.34 -20.80
C SER A 24 -3.46 -2.68 -21.04
N ASN A 25 -2.80 -2.84 -22.21
CA ASN A 25 -2.07 -4.05 -22.57
C ASN A 25 -0.76 -4.23 -21.79
N ASP A 26 -0.29 -3.20 -21.08
CA ASP A 26 0.88 -3.30 -20.21
C ASP A 26 0.54 -3.96 -18.87
N LEU A 27 -0.74 -4.12 -18.51
CA LEU A 27 -1.16 -4.65 -17.21
C LEU A 27 -1.01 -6.18 -17.16
N LEU A 28 -0.15 -6.69 -16.27
CA LEU A 28 0.05 -8.13 -16.06
C LEU A 28 -0.97 -8.69 -15.08
N ILE A 29 -2.09 -9.22 -15.55
CA ILE A 29 -3.09 -9.86 -14.68
C ILE A 29 -2.47 -11.03 -13.91
N ASN A 30 -1.83 -11.95 -14.63
CA ASN A 30 -1.10 -13.05 -14.05
C ASN A 30 0.40 -12.78 -14.16
N LEU A 31 1.09 -12.64 -13.02
CA LEU A 31 2.52 -12.33 -13.01
C LEU A 31 3.37 -13.44 -13.65
N THR A 32 2.89 -14.70 -13.65
CA THR A 32 3.62 -15.81 -14.29
C THR A 32 3.72 -15.67 -15.80
N ASP A 33 2.88 -14.84 -16.42
CA ASP A 33 2.89 -14.60 -17.86
C ASP A 33 3.95 -13.54 -18.26
N CYS A 34 4.68 -12.97 -17.29
CA CYS A 34 5.70 -11.97 -17.52
C CYS A 34 6.91 -12.54 -18.26
N SER A 35 7.26 -11.93 -19.41
CA SER A 35 8.47 -12.28 -20.15
C SER A 35 9.75 -11.92 -19.40
N GLU A 36 10.84 -12.66 -19.66
CA GLU A 36 12.16 -12.39 -19.06
C GLU A 36 12.71 -11.01 -19.45
N GLU A 37 12.49 -10.57 -20.69
CA GLU A 37 12.88 -9.23 -21.14
C GLU A 37 12.23 -8.12 -20.30
N ARG A 38 10.94 -8.30 -19.98
CA ARG A 38 10.19 -7.36 -19.15
C ARG A 38 10.67 -7.39 -17.70
N LYS A 39 11.06 -8.55 -17.15
CA LYS A 39 11.68 -8.61 -15.81
C LYS A 39 13.00 -7.83 -15.72
N LEU A 40 13.77 -7.77 -16.80
CA LEU A 40 15.06 -7.08 -16.84
C LEU A 40 14.94 -5.55 -17.00
N SER A 41 14.00 -5.09 -17.82
CA SER A 41 13.93 -3.68 -18.28
C SER A 41 12.55 -3.01 -18.08
N GLY A 42 11.64 -3.70 -17.39
CA GLY A 42 10.27 -3.27 -17.17
C GLY A 42 10.10 -2.18 -16.12
N PHE A 43 8.88 -2.08 -15.61
CA PHE A 43 8.46 -1.00 -14.71
C PHE A 43 9.23 -1.04 -13.38
N LYS A 44 9.54 -2.23 -12.85
CA LYS A 44 10.40 -2.38 -11.67
C LYS A 44 11.75 -1.67 -11.83
N SER A 45 12.45 -1.96 -12.92
CA SER A 45 13.78 -1.43 -13.19
C SER A 45 13.77 0.10 -13.31
N LYS A 46 12.75 0.65 -14.00
CA LYS A 46 12.54 2.10 -14.11
C LYS A 46 12.31 2.75 -12.76
N LEU A 47 11.46 2.17 -11.90
CA LEU A 47 11.18 2.68 -10.57
C LEU A 47 12.43 2.68 -9.70
N LEU A 48 13.13 1.55 -9.61
CA LEU A 48 14.34 1.43 -8.78
C LEU A 48 15.45 2.37 -9.24
N LYS A 49 15.64 2.53 -10.56
CA LYS A 49 16.61 3.49 -11.11
C LYS A 49 16.28 4.93 -10.74
N GLN A 50 15.03 5.35 -10.88
CA GLN A 50 14.63 6.72 -10.50
C GLN A 50 14.73 6.94 -8.99
N TRP A 51 14.35 5.93 -8.20
CA TRP A 51 14.49 5.95 -6.74
C TRP A 51 15.95 6.14 -6.32
N GLU A 52 16.89 5.41 -6.94
CA GLU A 52 18.32 5.53 -6.66
C GLU A 52 18.87 6.90 -7.07
N LEU A 53 18.47 7.43 -8.24
CA LEU A 53 18.84 8.78 -8.67
C LEU A 53 18.34 9.85 -7.70
N SER A 54 17.13 9.72 -7.16
CA SER A 54 16.59 10.62 -6.15
C SER A 54 17.35 10.47 -4.82
N ALA A 55 17.56 9.24 -4.35
CA ALA A 55 18.30 8.97 -3.13
C ALA A 55 19.72 9.55 -3.14
N ASN A 56 20.42 9.47 -4.28
CA ASN A 56 21.75 10.03 -4.48
C ASN A 56 21.79 11.58 -4.44
N LYS A 57 20.63 12.25 -4.52
CA LYS A 57 20.48 13.69 -4.31
C LYS A 57 20.23 14.06 -2.84
N GLY A 58 20.29 13.09 -1.92
CA GLY A 58 20.15 13.36 -0.47
C GLY A 58 18.71 13.58 0.00
N THR A 59 17.72 12.98 -0.69
CA THR A 59 16.29 13.10 -0.35
C THR A 59 15.84 12.18 0.79
N LEU A 60 16.71 11.27 1.25
CA LEU A 60 16.42 10.33 2.33
C LEU A 60 16.91 10.85 3.69
N ASN A 61 16.09 10.66 4.72
CA ASN A 61 16.47 10.99 6.11
C ASN A 61 17.50 10.02 6.69
N TYR A 62 17.59 8.81 6.15
CA TYR A 62 18.52 7.75 6.56
C TYR A 62 18.71 6.71 5.46
N HIS A 63 19.79 5.94 5.56
CA HIS A 63 20.11 4.88 4.62
C HIS A 63 19.35 3.58 4.95
N VAL A 64 18.93 2.83 3.93
CA VAL A 64 18.06 1.65 4.04
C VAL A 64 18.60 0.46 3.25
N GLY A 65 19.84 0.06 3.53
CA GLY A 65 20.50 -1.04 2.80
C GLY A 65 20.68 -2.34 3.59
N ASN A 66 20.79 -2.27 4.92
CA ASN A 66 21.32 -3.36 5.75
C ASN A 66 20.38 -3.79 6.89
N CYS A 67 19.06 -3.70 6.69
CA CYS A 67 18.11 -4.12 7.71
C CYS A 67 18.19 -5.64 7.96
N LYS A 68 18.17 -6.03 9.23
CA LYS A 68 18.10 -7.44 9.63
C LYS A 68 16.65 -7.91 9.63
N PHE A 69 16.43 -9.15 9.21
CA PHE A 69 15.10 -9.76 9.21
C PHE A 69 15.08 -11.01 10.09
N ARG A 70 13.96 -11.25 10.78
CA ARG A 70 13.72 -12.48 11.54
C ARG A 70 12.29 -12.95 11.32
N LYS A 71 12.14 -14.16 10.80
CA LYS A 71 10.83 -14.82 10.72
C LYS A 71 10.57 -15.52 12.06
N LEU A 72 9.40 -15.28 12.63
CA LEU A 72 8.99 -15.88 13.89
C LEU A 72 8.39 -17.26 13.67
N ASP A 73 8.64 -18.13 14.64
CA ASP A 73 7.95 -19.41 14.73
C ASP A 73 6.51 -19.19 15.21
N GLY A 74 5.58 -19.89 14.57
CA GLY A 74 4.15 -19.82 14.88
C GLY A 74 3.30 -19.93 13.63
N GLN A 75 1.98 -19.88 13.83
CA GLN A 75 1.05 -20.09 12.72
C GLN A 75 1.01 -18.90 11.77
N TYR A 76 1.25 -17.67 12.24
CA TYR A 76 1.10 -16.46 11.42
C TYR A 76 2.33 -16.15 10.58
N LYS A 77 3.46 -16.80 10.87
CA LYS A 77 4.74 -16.67 10.16
C LYS A 77 5.18 -15.20 10.06
N ILE A 78 5.00 -14.45 11.17
CA ILE A 78 5.30 -13.02 11.24
C ILE A 78 6.77 -12.76 10.92
N CYS A 79 7.05 -11.72 10.13
CA CYS A 79 8.40 -11.35 9.74
C CYS A 79 8.78 -9.99 10.31
N LEU A 80 9.80 -9.96 11.16
CA LEU A 80 10.34 -8.75 11.75
C LEU A 80 11.43 -8.15 10.87
N GLN A 81 11.52 -6.81 10.87
CA GLN A 81 12.63 -6.05 10.31
C GLN A 81 13.16 -5.09 11.39
N LEU A 82 14.43 -5.20 11.76
CA LEU A 82 15.05 -4.24 12.68
C LEU A 82 15.40 -2.94 11.94
N ASN A 83 14.85 -1.81 12.39
CA ASN A 83 15.04 -0.50 11.79
C ASN A 83 15.07 0.62 12.85
N GLU A 84 16.11 0.65 13.69
CA GLU A 84 16.27 1.60 14.80
C GLU A 84 16.34 3.07 14.31
N ASP A 85 16.93 3.30 13.14
CA ASP A 85 17.06 4.64 12.55
C ASP A 85 15.71 5.28 12.24
N ARG A 86 14.76 4.48 11.72
CA ARG A 86 13.40 4.95 11.41
C ARG A 86 12.67 5.47 12.65
N CYS A 87 12.91 4.87 13.82
CA CYS A 87 12.31 5.31 15.07
C CYS A 87 12.69 6.75 15.41
N ARG A 88 13.97 7.11 15.19
CA ARG A 88 14.55 8.40 15.58
C ARG A 88 14.43 9.48 14.51
N LYS A 89 14.47 9.10 13.23
CA LYS A 89 14.62 10.02 12.09
C LYS A 89 13.32 10.20 11.29
N ARG A 90 12.26 9.46 11.63
CA ARG A 90 10.92 9.68 11.05
C ARG A 90 10.28 10.91 11.69
N ARG A 91 9.61 11.73 10.88
CA ARG A 91 8.82 12.86 11.38
C ARG A 91 7.70 12.40 12.33
N LYS A 92 7.34 13.27 13.28
CA LYS A 92 6.15 13.07 14.11
C LYS A 92 4.90 13.06 13.20
N PRO A 93 4.00 12.07 13.34
CA PRO A 93 2.69 12.07 12.68
C PRO A 93 1.85 13.28 13.12
N MET A 94 0.94 13.69 12.24
CA MET A 94 -0.15 14.60 12.62
C MET A 94 -1.11 13.92 13.58
N GLU A 95 -1.81 14.74 14.36
CA GLU A 95 -2.83 14.26 15.29
C GLU A 95 -4.20 14.28 14.61
N PHE A 96 -4.98 13.21 14.83
CA PHE A 96 -6.26 13.00 14.19
C PHE A 96 -7.29 12.61 15.25
N ASN A 97 -8.52 13.11 15.09
CA ASN A 97 -9.62 12.87 16.02
C ASN A 97 -10.76 12.03 15.42
N SER A 98 -10.75 11.85 14.09
CA SER A 98 -11.77 11.15 13.32
C SER A 98 -11.13 10.40 12.15
N VAL A 99 -11.78 9.31 11.71
CA VAL A 99 -11.44 8.52 10.51
C VAL A 99 -11.62 9.30 9.21
N CYS A 100 -12.36 10.41 9.26
CA CYS A 100 -12.59 11.34 8.15
C CYS A 100 -12.43 12.78 8.65
N GLN A 101 -11.54 13.53 8.00
CA GLN A 101 -11.27 14.94 8.28
C GLN A 101 -10.98 15.67 6.96
N PRO A 102 -11.38 16.95 6.83
CA PRO A 102 -11.06 17.74 5.65
C PRO A 102 -9.55 17.93 5.51
N PHE A 103 -9.08 18.08 4.27
CA PHE A 103 -7.71 18.48 3.99
C PHE A 103 -7.43 19.88 4.58
N ASP A 104 -6.21 20.10 5.06
CA ASP A 104 -5.75 21.38 5.59
C ASP A 104 -4.44 21.78 4.90
N GLU A 105 -4.48 22.88 4.14
CA GLU A 105 -3.35 23.42 3.40
C GLU A 105 -2.24 24.01 4.30
N GLY A 106 -2.62 24.46 5.50
CA GLY A 106 -1.72 25.02 6.51
C GLY A 106 -0.79 23.96 7.10
N LEU A 107 -1.25 22.70 7.15
CA LEU A 107 -0.43 21.56 7.57
C LEU A 107 0.52 21.08 6.46
N TRP A 108 1.56 20.35 6.84
CA TRP A 108 2.47 19.74 5.87
C TRP A 108 1.70 18.83 4.89
N ASN A 109 2.01 18.88 3.60
CA ASN A 109 1.32 18.08 2.60
C ASN A 109 2.18 17.92 1.32
N PHE A 110 1.81 17.01 0.43
CA PHE A 110 2.63 16.64 -0.72
C PHE A 110 2.71 17.68 -1.85
N THR A 111 1.95 18.78 -1.82
CA THR A 111 2.19 19.89 -2.77
C THR A 111 3.52 20.61 -2.49
N LYS A 112 4.11 20.37 -1.30
CA LYS A 112 5.36 20.94 -0.82
C LYS A 112 6.59 20.07 -1.13
N LEU A 113 6.42 18.97 -1.88
CA LEU A 113 7.54 18.12 -2.31
C LEU A 113 8.50 18.90 -3.21
N LYS A 114 9.79 18.67 -3.02
CA LYS A 114 10.82 19.18 -3.93
C LYS A 114 10.87 18.34 -5.20
N GLN A 115 11.37 18.92 -6.27
CA GLN A 115 11.47 18.22 -7.56
C GLN A 115 12.36 16.98 -7.50
N GLU A 116 13.39 16.99 -6.65
CA GLU A 116 14.28 15.84 -6.46
C GLU A 116 13.57 14.67 -5.76
N GLU A 117 12.49 14.92 -5.03
CA GLU A 117 11.68 13.89 -4.38
C GLU A 117 10.68 13.24 -5.34
N CYS A 118 10.37 13.89 -6.47
CA CYS A 118 9.44 13.40 -7.47
C CYS A 118 10.13 12.42 -8.43
N LEU A 119 9.68 11.15 -8.45
CA LEU A 119 10.27 10.11 -9.31
C LEU A 119 9.68 10.14 -10.71
N PHE A 120 8.35 10.10 -10.82
CA PHE A 120 7.64 10.20 -12.09
C PHE A 120 6.15 10.47 -11.90
N TYR A 121 5.53 11.06 -12.91
CA TYR A 121 4.09 11.10 -13.08
C TYR A 121 3.57 9.77 -13.63
N MET A 122 2.40 9.32 -13.18
CA MET A 122 1.71 8.17 -13.77
C MET A 122 0.64 8.61 -14.74
N ASP A 123 0.80 8.21 -16.00
CA ASP A 123 -0.04 8.63 -17.12
C ASP A 123 -0.55 7.41 -17.91
N LYS A 124 -1.81 7.05 -17.70
CA LYS A 124 -2.47 6.05 -18.53
C LYS A 124 -2.81 6.65 -19.89
N ILE A 125 -2.22 6.11 -20.96
CA ILE A 125 -2.53 6.53 -22.33
C ILE A 125 -3.92 6.01 -22.68
N LYS A 126 -4.85 6.92 -23.01
CA LYS A 126 -6.17 6.57 -23.55
C LYS A 126 -6.06 6.58 -25.07
N GLU A 127 -6.41 5.48 -25.73
CA GLU A 127 -6.26 5.30 -27.19
C GLU A 127 -6.93 6.40 -28.04
N ASN A 128 -7.88 7.16 -27.47
CA ASN A 128 -8.68 8.18 -28.17
C ASN A 128 -8.53 9.61 -27.63
N SER A 129 -7.56 9.92 -26.76
CA SER A 129 -7.42 11.28 -26.21
C SER A 129 -6.47 12.16 -27.03
N ILE A 130 -7.04 13.05 -27.85
CA ILE A 130 -6.33 14.00 -28.74
C ILE A 130 -5.86 15.27 -27.98
N SER A 131 -6.18 15.42 -26.69
CA SER A 131 -5.88 16.63 -25.93
C SER A 131 -4.47 16.63 -25.34
N SER A 132 -3.68 17.65 -25.65
CA SER A 132 -2.35 17.93 -25.06
C SER A 132 -2.40 18.49 -23.62
N GLN A 133 -3.58 18.60 -23.02
CA GLN A 133 -3.79 19.07 -21.64
C GLN A 133 -4.23 17.92 -20.73
N HIS A 134 -3.40 16.88 -20.61
CA HIS A 134 -3.60 15.87 -19.57
C HIS A 134 -2.84 16.30 -18.32
N SER A 135 -3.59 16.64 -17.26
CA SER A 135 -3.01 16.73 -15.92
C SER A 135 -2.64 15.31 -15.48
N PRO A 136 -1.42 15.09 -14.92
CA PRO A 136 -1.03 13.77 -14.47
C PRO A 136 -2.03 13.18 -13.48
N GLU A 137 -2.44 11.92 -13.68
CA GLU A 137 -3.46 11.29 -12.85
C GLU A 137 -2.89 11.02 -11.43
N GLY A 138 -1.59 10.77 -11.32
CA GLY A 138 -0.88 10.60 -10.05
C GLY A 138 0.62 10.88 -10.11
N LEU A 139 1.22 11.04 -8.94
CA LEU A 139 2.66 11.25 -8.75
C LEU A 139 3.25 10.11 -7.93
N VAL A 140 4.37 9.55 -8.39
CA VAL A 140 5.22 8.69 -7.56
C VAL A 140 6.40 9.52 -7.05
N SER A 141 6.57 9.55 -5.74
CA SER A 141 7.67 10.25 -5.06
C SER A 141 8.47 9.30 -4.19
N ILE A 142 9.72 9.62 -3.90
CA ILE A 142 10.51 8.87 -2.93
C ILE A 142 9.93 9.05 -1.52
N ASN A 143 9.93 7.99 -0.71
CA ASN A 143 9.62 8.15 0.70
C ASN A 143 10.90 8.57 1.45
N ALA A 144 10.95 9.82 1.94
CA ALA A 144 12.08 10.34 2.70
C ALA A 144 12.39 9.53 3.99
N SER A 145 11.45 8.74 4.49
CA SER A 145 11.67 7.75 5.56
C SER A 145 11.41 6.34 5.01
N PRO A 146 12.37 5.72 4.29
CA PRO A 146 12.13 4.47 3.60
C PRO A 146 12.24 3.24 4.53
N LEU A 147 11.66 2.13 4.11
CA LEU A 147 11.68 0.83 4.85
C LEU A 147 12.56 -0.19 4.15
N SER A 148 12.64 -0.08 2.84
CA SER A 148 13.48 -0.85 1.95
C SER A 148 13.89 0.04 0.78
N VAL A 149 14.89 -0.42 0.01
CA VAL A 149 15.22 0.16 -1.29
C VAL A 149 13.97 0.16 -2.17
N GLY A 150 13.71 1.28 -2.85
CA GLY A 150 12.52 1.46 -3.68
C GLY A 150 11.26 1.92 -2.93
N HIS A 151 11.29 2.06 -1.60
CA HIS A 151 10.13 2.56 -0.85
C HIS A 151 9.78 3.99 -1.31
N SER A 152 8.61 4.10 -1.94
CA SER A 152 8.07 5.30 -2.59
C SER A 152 6.63 5.57 -2.11
N LEU A 153 6.08 6.72 -2.48
CA LEU A 153 4.70 7.12 -2.22
C LEU A 153 3.97 7.27 -3.56
N LEU A 154 2.77 6.70 -3.65
CA LEU A 154 1.82 6.96 -4.73
C LEU A 154 0.83 8.03 -4.26
N ILE A 155 0.78 9.17 -4.93
CA ILE A 155 -0.02 10.34 -4.57
C ILE A 155 -1.01 10.61 -5.72
N PRO A 156 -2.28 10.16 -5.60
CA PRO A 156 -3.29 10.39 -6.61
C PRO A 156 -3.66 11.88 -6.69
N SER A 157 -3.64 12.46 -7.90
CA SER A 157 -4.06 13.84 -8.16
C SER A 157 -3.58 14.85 -7.09
N PRO A 158 -2.26 15.03 -6.88
CA PRO A 158 -1.71 15.81 -5.76
C PRO A 158 -2.23 17.25 -5.67
N GLN A 159 -2.57 17.86 -6.81
CA GLN A 159 -3.09 19.24 -6.87
C GLN A 159 -4.57 19.35 -6.48
N LYS A 160 -5.30 18.24 -6.38
CA LYS A 160 -6.68 18.22 -5.88
C LYS A 160 -6.76 18.25 -4.36
N CYS A 161 -5.63 18.14 -3.65
CA CYS A 161 -5.55 18.20 -2.19
C CYS A 161 -6.57 17.27 -1.51
N LEU A 162 -6.66 16.02 -2.00
CA LEU A 162 -7.62 15.06 -1.47
C LEU A 162 -7.24 14.69 -0.03
N PRO A 163 -8.20 14.64 0.92
CA PRO A 163 -7.93 14.15 2.27
C PRO A 163 -7.47 12.68 2.22
N GLN A 164 -6.85 12.18 3.30
CA GLN A 164 -6.36 10.80 3.41
C GLN A 164 -7.51 9.80 3.53
N ILE A 165 -8.30 9.68 2.47
CA ILE A 165 -9.49 8.82 2.32
C ILE A 165 -9.36 8.13 0.96
N LEU A 166 -9.36 6.79 0.95
CA LEU A 166 -9.33 6.05 -0.30
C LEU A 166 -10.58 6.36 -1.14
N CYS A 167 -10.35 6.62 -2.43
CA CYS A 167 -11.41 6.80 -3.43
C CYS A 167 -11.17 5.85 -4.61
N PHE A 168 -12.20 5.72 -5.46
CA PHE A 168 -12.15 4.91 -6.67
C PHE A 168 -10.87 5.10 -7.50
N GLU A 169 -10.48 6.34 -7.79
CA GLU A 169 -9.30 6.65 -8.62
C GLU A 169 -8.00 6.18 -7.96
N ALA A 170 -7.86 6.39 -6.64
CA ALA A 170 -6.68 5.97 -5.89
C ALA A 170 -6.55 4.45 -5.83
N ILE A 171 -7.67 3.76 -5.61
CA ILE A 171 -7.72 2.29 -5.60
C ILE A 171 -7.33 1.75 -6.97
N LYS A 172 -7.95 2.27 -8.04
CA LYS A 172 -7.69 1.84 -9.42
C LYS A 172 -6.23 2.03 -9.81
N MET A 173 -5.68 3.21 -9.52
CA MET A 173 -4.28 3.52 -9.79
C MET A 173 -3.32 2.60 -9.05
N SER A 174 -3.65 2.25 -7.81
CA SER A 174 -2.84 1.32 -7.01
C SER A 174 -2.86 -0.09 -7.59
N ILE A 175 -4.04 -0.57 -8.00
CA ILE A 175 -4.20 -1.85 -8.70
C ILE A 175 -3.37 -1.84 -10.00
N GLU A 176 -3.52 -0.80 -10.82
CA GLU A 176 -2.80 -0.69 -12.09
C GLU A 176 -1.28 -0.64 -11.87
N LEU A 177 -0.79 0.10 -10.88
CA LEU A 177 0.63 0.12 -10.54
C LEU A 177 1.14 -1.28 -10.13
N LEU A 178 0.38 -2.01 -9.31
CA LEU A 178 0.74 -3.38 -8.92
C LEU A 178 0.70 -4.37 -10.12
N LEU A 179 -0.19 -4.11 -11.09
CA LEU A 179 -0.26 -4.83 -12.36
C LEU A 179 0.90 -4.52 -13.31
N LEU A 180 1.49 -3.32 -13.22
CA LEU A 180 2.63 -2.92 -14.05
C LEU A 180 3.96 -3.51 -13.56
N ILE A 181 4.12 -3.66 -12.23
CA ILE A 181 5.39 -4.10 -11.62
C ILE A 181 5.57 -5.62 -11.72
N GLU A 182 6.72 -6.02 -12.27
CA GLU A 182 7.11 -7.40 -12.54
C GLU A 182 7.80 -8.08 -11.34
N ASP A 183 7.23 -7.93 -10.15
CA ASP A 183 7.81 -8.46 -8.91
C ASP A 183 6.73 -8.84 -7.89
N ASP A 184 6.81 -10.07 -7.39
CA ASP A 184 5.87 -10.58 -6.39
C ASP A 184 6.19 -10.07 -4.97
N ASN A 185 7.35 -9.43 -4.76
CA ASN A 185 7.73 -8.74 -3.52
C ASN A 185 7.24 -7.29 -3.47
N PHE A 186 6.75 -6.77 -4.60
CA PHE A 186 6.16 -5.44 -4.64
C PHE A 186 4.79 -5.46 -3.96
N LEU A 187 4.59 -4.52 -3.07
CA LEU A 187 3.35 -4.37 -2.33
C LEU A 187 3.00 -2.89 -2.15
N ILE A 188 1.71 -2.63 -2.01
CA ILE A 188 1.17 -1.29 -1.76
C ILE A 188 0.41 -1.32 -0.46
N ILE A 189 0.64 -0.33 0.39
CA ILE A 189 -0.05 -0.19 1.67
C ILE A 189 -0.69 1.18 1.80
N TYR A 190 -1.80 1.23 2.52
CA TYR A 190 -2.44 2.48 2.91
C TYR A 190 -2.80 2.47 4.40
N ASN A 191 -2.53 3.60 5.03
CA ASN A 191 -2.93 3.89 6.40
C ASN A 191 -3.99 4.98 6.36
N GLY A 192 -5.19 4.67 6.86
CA GLY A 192 -6.25 5.65 7.04
C GLY A 192 -6.02 6.54 8.26
N LEU A 193 -6.78 7.63 8.34
CA LEU A 193 -6.85 8.42 9.57
C LEU A 193 -7.35 7.52 10.71
N MET A 194 -6.80 7.70 11.92
CA MET A 194 -7.00 6.80 13.07
C MET A 194 -6.53 5.36 12.86
N ALA A 195 -5.87 5.07 11.72
CA ALA A 195 -5.24 3.80 11.40
C ALA A 195 -3.74 3.98 11.10
N HIS A 196 -3.08 4.83 11.88
CA HIS A 196 -1.65 5.16 11.79
C HIS A 196 -1.22 5.88 10.49
N ALA A 197 -2.14 6.61 9.85
CA ALA A 197 -1.75 7.66 8.90
C ALA A 197 -0.84 8.68 9.58
N SER A 198 0.00 9.35 8.79
CA SER A 198 0.90 10.39 9.31
C SER A 198 0.66 11.77 8.71
N VAL A 199 -0.11 11.86 7.61
CA VAL A 199 -0.41 13.07 6.84
C VAL A 199 -1.85 12.97 6.37
N ASN A 200 -2.58 14.08 6.43
CA ASN A 200 -3.91 14.17 5.82
C ASN A 200 -3.82 14.73 4.39
N HIS A 201 -3.28 13.93 3.48
CA HIS A 201 -3.26 14.17 2.03
C HIS A 201 -3.15 12.79 1.40
N LEU A 202 -4.13 12.39 0.58
CA LEU A 202 -4.25 11.07 -0.02
C LEU A 202 -2.93 10.55 -0.61
N HIS A 203 -2.40 9.51 0.02
CA HIS A 203 -1.23 8.79 -0.45
C HIS A 203 -1.29 7.33 -0.02
N LEU A 204 -0.68 6.49 -0.85
CA LEU A 204 -0.34 5.12 -0.54
C LEU A 204 1.19 4.99 -0.50
N GLN A 205 1.70 3.97 0.19
CA GLN A 205 3.11 3.65 0.20
C GLN A 205 3.34 2.41 -0.66
N THR A 206 4.38 2.44 -1.48
CA THR A 206 4.77 1.33 -2.35
C THR A 206 6.15 0.85 -1.93
N LEU A 207 6.35 -0.45 -1.79
CA LEU A 207 7.62 -0.99 -1.33
C LEU A 207 7.89 -2.37 -1.91
N PHE A 208 9.18 -2.68 -2.03
CA PHE A 208 9.66 -4.04 -2.26
C PHE A 208 10.03 -4.62 -0.90
N TRP A 209 9.39 -5.71 -0.50
CA TRP A 209 9.64 -6.32 0.80
C TRP A 209 10.17 -7.74 0.64
N PRO A 210 11.39 -8.05 1.15
CA PRO A 210 12.07 -9.31 0.84
C PRO A 210 11.46 -10.53 1.53
N CYS A 211 10.57 -10.35 2.50
CA CYS A 211 10.00 -11.42 3.30
C CYS A 211 8.51 -11.61 2.98
N LYS A 212 8.12 -12.77 2.44
CA LYS A 212 6.70 -13.04 2.17
C LYS A 212 5.90 -13.09 3.47
N SER A 213 4.76 -12.40 3.47
CA SER A 213 3.83 -12.46 4.58
C SER A 213 3.18 -13.84 4.67
N GLY A 214 3.05 -14.37 5.89
CA GLY A 214 2.27 -15.58 6.15
C GLY A 214 0.79 -15.48 5.80
N ILE A 215 0.26 -14.26 5.60
CA ILE A 215 -1.15 -14.05 5.21
C ILE A 215 -1.46 -14.66 3.83
N LEU A 216 -0.46 -14.73 2.95
CA LEU A 216 -0.59 -15.22 1.58
C LEU A 216 -0.86 -16.73 1.51
N GLU A 217 -0.62 -17.43 2.61
CA GLU A 217 -0.84 -18.87 2.75
C GLU A 217 -2.15 -19.20 3.48
N LYS A 218 -2.94 -18.18 3.85
CA LYS A 218 -4.15 -18.37 4.64
C LYS A 218 -5.36 -18.70 3.80
N ALA A 219 -6.21 -19.55 4.36
CA ALA A 219 -7.51 -19.83 3.80
C ALA A 219 -8.39 -18.59 3.92
N VAL A 220 -9.15 -18.32 2.87
CA VAL A 220 -10.19 -17.28 2.84
C VAL A 220 -11.53 -17.94 2.56
N LYS A 221 -12.60 -17.36 3.10
CA LYS A 221 -13.96 -17.87 2.92
C LYS A 221 -14.71 -17.00 1.92
N PRO A 222 -15.33 -17.56 0.87
CA PRO A 222 -16.19 -16.77 0.00
C PRO A 222 -17.39 -16.25 0.81
N LYS A 223 -17.81 -15.01 0.54
CA LYS A 223 -18.89 -14.38 1.32
C LYS A 223 -20.28 -14.59 0.69
N SER A 224 -20.37 -14.85 -0.61
CA SER A 224 -21.61 -15.21 -1.30
C SER A 224 -21.39 -16.35 -2.30
N THR A 225 -22.45 -17.08 -2.62
CA THR A 225 -22.45 -18.07 -3.72
C THR A 225 -22.61 -17.35 -5.05
N GLY A 226 -21.55 -16.73 -5.56
CA GLY A 226 -21.60 -16.07 -6.86
C GLY A 226 -20.43 -15.13 -7.14
N TRP A 227 -19.89 -14.50 -6.10
CA TRP A 227 -18.73 -13.63 -6.26
C TRP A 227 -17.43 -14.42 -6.07
N ASN A 228 -16.62 -14.47 -7.12
CA ASN A 228 -15.30 -15.07 -7.12
C ASN A 228 -14.18 -14.08 -6.78
N TRP A 229 -14.53 -12.82 -6.50
CA TRP A 229 -13.59 -11.72 -6.27
C TRP A 229 -13.66 -11.13 -4.87
N LEU A 230 -14.62 -11.52 -4.01
CA LEU A 230 -14.75 -11.07 -2.61
C LEU A 230 -14.77 -12.25 -1.63
N PHE A 231 -13.88 -12.20 -0.65
CA PHE A 231 -13.69 -13.18 0.39
C PHE A 231 -13.54 -12.51 1.76
N LEU A 232 -13.68 -13.30 2.81
CA LEU A 232 -13.37 -12.89 4.17
C LEU A 232 -12.18 -13.69 4.71
N LEU A 233 -11.29 -12.98 5.39
CA LEU A 233 -10.30 -13.55 6.27
C LEU A 233 -10.76 -13.33 7.71
N GLN A 234 -10.70 -14.37 8.53
CA GLN A 234 -11.26 -14.36 9.88
C GLN A 234 -10.29 -14.98 10.88
N ARG A 235 -10.55 -14.76 12.17
CA ARG A 235 -9.89 -15.52 13.22
C ARG A 235 -10.41 -16.96 13.25
N PRO A 236 -9.56 -17.96 13.59
CA PRO A 236 -8.15 -17.82 13.94
C PRO A 236 -7.17 -17.83 12.74
N ASP A 237 -7.64 -17.94 11.49
CA ASP A 237 -6.79 -18.07 10.29
C ASP A 237 -5.79 -16.91 10.14
N TRP A 238 -6.23 -15.69 10.48
CA TRP A 238 -5.39 -14.53 10.70
C TRP A 238 -5.77 -13.81 12.00
N TYR A 239 -4.85 -13.01 12.56
CA TYR A 239 -5.07 -12.36 13.86
C TYR A 239 -5.92 -11.09 13.77
N LEU A 240 -6.11 -10.50 12.58
CA LEU A 240 -7.16 -9.51 12.32
C LEU A 240 -8.11 -10.03 11.23
N PRO A 241 -9.42 -9.75 11.35
CA PRO A 241 -10.34 -9.98 10.25
C PRO A 241 -10.08 -9.00 9.10
N ALA A 242 -10.36 -9.41 7.87
CA ALA A 242 -10.22 -8.57 6.68
C ALA A 242 -11.25 -8.90 5.59
N PHE A 243 -11.64 -7.86 4.86
CA PHE A 243 -12.24 -8.04 3.53
C PHE A 243 -11.11 -8.30 2.54
N VAL A 244 -11.23 -9.35 1.74
CA VAL A 244 -10.20 -9.77 0.79
C VAL A 244 -10.77 -9.74 -0.62
N PHE A 245 -10.05 -9.10 -1.53
CA PHE A 245 -10.41 -9.01 -2.93
C PHE A 245 -9.30 -9.61 -3.80
N GLN A 246 -9.65 -10.37 -4.84
CA GLN A 246 -8.67 -10.92 -5.78
C GLN A 246 -9.12 -10.69 -7.21
N LEU A 247 -8.19 -10.24 -8.06
CA LEU A 247 -8.44 -9.98 -9.47
C LEU A 247 -8.02 -11.20 -10.29
N ASP A 248 -8.97 -11.86 -10.96
CA ASP A 248 -8.69 -13.03 -11.79
C ASP A 248 -8.56 -12.68 -13.27
N ASN A 249 -9.23 -11.61 -13.71
CA ASN A 249 -9.20 -11.13 -15.09
C ASN A 249 -9.24 -9.59 -15.16
N TYR A 250 -9.02 -9.05 -16.35
CA TYR A 250 -8.99 -7.60 -16.60
C TYR A 250 -10.33 -6.91 -16.26
N ASN A 251 -11.46 -7.56 -16.54
CA ASN A 251 -12.79 -7.00 -16.30
C ASN A 251 -13.11 -6.90 -14.79
N ASP A 252 -12.36 -7.61 -13.94
CA ASP A 252 -12.52 -7.52 -12.50
C ASP A 252 -11.97 -6.21 -11.93
N ILE A 253 -11.05 -5.52 -12.62
CA ILE A 253 -10.41 -4.29 -12.12
C ILE A 253 -11.49 -3.28 -11.70
N GLU A 254 -12.46 -3.01 -12.58
CA GLU A 254 -13.50 -2.03 -12.29
C GLU A 254 -14.44 -2.51 -11.18
N LYS A 255 -14.86 -3.78 -11.21
CA LYS A 255 -15.77 -4.37 -10.22
C LYS A 255 -15.17 -4.38 -8.82
N VAL A 256 -13.92 -4.83 -8.70
CA VAL A 256 -13.16 -4.86 -7.45
C VAL A 256 -12.92 -3.43 -6.95
N THR A 257 -12.57 -2.49 -7.84
CA THR A 257 -12.37 -1.09 -7.45
C THR A 257 -13.67 -0.48 -6.91
N LYS A 258 -14.80 -0.64 -7.60
CA LYS A 258 -16.10 -0.12 -7.14
C LYS A 258 -16.50 -0.73 -5.80
N THR A 259 -16.35 -2.05 -5.66
CA THR A 259 -16.73 -2.70 -4.40
C THR A 259 -15.84 -2.29 -3.24
N LEU A 260 -14.54 -2.15 -3.48
CA LEU A 260 -13.61 -1.68 -2.45
C LEU A 260 -13.91 -0.23 -2.05
N ASP A 261 -14.26 0.65 -3.00
CA ASP A 261 -14.70 2.02 -2.73
C ASP A 261 -15.98 2.07 -1.88
N ILE A 262 -16.99 1.24 -2.21
CA ILE A 262 -18.21 1.05 -1.40
C ILE A 262 -17.86 0.56 0.02
N CYS A 263 -16.97 -0.44 0.12
CA CYS A 263 -16.56 -1.00 1.40
C CYS A 263 -15.85 0.06 2.27
N VAL A 264 -14.95 0.86 1.69
CA VAL A 264 -14.28 1.97 2.39
C VAL A 264 -15.30 3.00 2.89
N LYS A 265 -16.27 3.40 2.06
CA LYS A 265 -17.34 4.34 2.45
C LYS A 265 -18.16 3.79 3.62
N LEU A 266 -18.58 2.53 3.54
CA LEU A 266 -19.29 1.84 4.62
C LEU A 266 -18.49 1.87 5.93
N LEU A 267 -17.18 1.59 5.89
CA LEU A 267 -16.34 1.64 7.08
C LEU A 267 -16.28 3.06 7.67
N ILE A 268 -16.09 4.08 6.83
CA ILE A 268 -16.02 5.49 7.27
C ILE A 268 -17.35 5.93 7.90
N GLU A 269 -18.48 5.61 7.28
CA GLU A 269 -19.83 5.94 7.79
C GLU A 269 -20.11 5.29 9.15
N ASN A 270 -19.51 4.12 9.41
CA ASN A 270 -19.60 3.43 10.70
C ASN A 270 -18.47 3.84 11.68
N GLY A 271 -17.65 4.84 11.34
CA GLY A 271 -16.56 5.32 12.20
C GLY A 271 -15.39 4.33 12.35
N VAL A 272 -15.25 3.40 11.41
CA VAL A 272 -14.25 2.31 11.46
C VAL A 272 -12.97 2.72 10.75
N ALA A 273 -11.89 2.75 11.53
CA ALA A 273 -10.55 2.96 11.00
C ALA A 273 -10.10 1.73 10.21
N HIS A 274 -9.26 1.92 9.18
CA HIS A 274 -8.86 0.82 8.32
C HIS A 274 -7.48 0.99 7.71
N ASN A 275 -6.85 -0.15 7.44
CA ASN A 275 -5.61 -0.28 6.68
C ASN A 275 -5.86 -1.09 5.40
N LEU A 276 -5.07 -0.83 4.37
CA LEU A 276 -5.07 -1.58 3.13
C LEU A 276 -3.69 -2.21 2.92
N PHE A 277 -3.66 -3.46 2.48
CA PHE A 277 -2.47 -4.17 2.02
C PHE A 277 -2.76 -4.82 0.67
N MET A 278 -2.00 -4.48 -0.36
CA MET A 278 -2.12 -5.02 -1.72
C MET A 278 -0.82 -5.71 -2.10
N CYS A 279 -0.91 -6.89 -2.70
CA CYS A 279 0.24 -7.69 -3.10
C CYS A 279 -0.10 -8.64 -4.25
N ARG A 280 0.90 -9.38 -4.73
CA ARG A 280 0.66 -10.59 -5.52
C ARG A 280 0.46 -11.79 -4.60
N SER A 281 -0.54 -12.62 -4.88
CA SER A 281 -0.70 -13.92 -4.23
C SER A 281 -1.16 -14.97 -5.22
N LYS A 282 -1.02 -16.25 -4.83
CA LYS A 282 -1.60 -17.34 -5.61
C LYS A 282 -3.12 -17.21 -5.69
N GLN A 283 -3.69 -17.65 -6.81
CA GLN A 283 -5.13 -17.74 -6.99
C GLN A 283 -5.76 -18.56 -5.86
N PHE A 284 -6.83 -18.05 -5.26
CA PHE A 284 -7.58 -18.79 -4.25
C PHE A 284 -8.35 -19.94 -4.90
N ILE A 285 -8.25 -21.13 -4.30
CA ILE A 285 -8.95 -22.31 -4.81
C ILE A 285 -10.40 -22.28 -4.30
N ASN A 286 -11.35 -22.18 -5.21
CA ASN A 286 -12.78 -22.33 -4.96
C ASN A 286 -13.32 -23.58 -5.69
N ARG A 287 -14.60 -23.94 -5.49
CA ARG A 287 -15.18 -25.15 -6.11
C ARG A 287 -15.13 -25.13 -7.65
N VAL A 288 -15.21 -23.95 -8.26
CA VAL A 288 -15.27 -23.76 -9.71
C VAL A 288 -13.89 -23.99 -10.33
N ASN A 289 -12.86 -23.26 -9.86
CA ASN A 289 -11.51 -23.38 -10.41
C ASN A 289 -10.76 -24.63 -9.93
N LYS A 290 -11.21 -25.30 -8.84
CA LYS A 290 -10.63 -26.59 -8.43
C LYS A 290 -10.82 -27.67 -9.49
N ALA A 291 -11.97 -27.70 -10.16
CA ALA A 291 -12.22 -28.66 -11.24
C ALA A 291 -11.32 -28.40 -12.46
N GLU A 292 -11.16 -27.13 -12.84
CA GLU A 292 -10.33 -26.69 -13.97
C GLU A 292 -8.82 -26.89 -13.71
N ASN A 293 -8.35 -26.60 -12.49
CA ASN A 293 -6.95 -26.78 -12.12
C ASN A 293 -6.55 -28.26 -12.08
N ILE A 294 -7.45 -29.15 -11.64
CA ILE A 294 -7.22 -30.60 -11.63
C ILE A 294 -7.17 -31.17 -13.05
N SER A 295 -7.98 -30.65 -13.97
CA SER A 295 -8.02 -31.15 -15.35
C SER A 295 -6.80 -30.69 -16.18
N ASN A 296 -6.26 -29.50 -15.92
CA ASN A 296 -5.32 -28.85 -16.84
C ASN A 296 -3.85 -28.82 -16.37
N ASN A 297 -3.56 -29.33 -15.16
CA ASN A 297 -2.19 -29.33 -14.58
C ASN A 297 -1.52 -27.95 -14.64
N THR A 298 -2.31 -26.89 -14.47
CA THR A 298 -1.91 -25.49 -14.66
C THR A 298 -1.12 -24.96 -13.47
N ILE A 299 -0.05 -24.22 -13.75
CA ILE A 299 0.68 -23.46 -12.74
C ILE A 299 -0.30 -22.47 -12.09
N PRO A 300 -0.41 -22.41 -10.75
CA PRO A 300 -1.30 -21.47 -10.09
C PRO A 300 -0.96 -20.03 -10.49
N LYS A 301 -1.97 -19.27 -10.94
CA LYS A 301 -1.79 -17.87 -11.31
C LYS A 301 -1.31 -17.05 -10.10
N GLU A 302 -0.50 -16.03 -10.38
CA GLU A 302 -0.08 -15.02 -9.40
C GLU A 302 -0.83 -13.71 -9.66
N LEU A 303 -1.87 -13.49 -8.87
CA LEU A 303 -2.89 -12.48 -9.06
C LEU A 303 -2.73 -11.33 -8.05
N VAL A 304 -3.31 -10.18 -8.38
CA VAL A 304 -3.42 -9.07 -7.41
C VAL A 304 -4.45 -9.43 -6.36
N THR A 305 -4.03 -9.35 -5.10
CA THR A 305 -4.88 -9.58 -3.93
C THR A 305 -4.80 -8.40 -2.99
N ILE A 306 -5.94 -7.99 -2.48
CA ILE A 306 -6.13 -6.79 -1.68
C ILE A 306 -6.78 -7.19 -0.37
N TYR A 307 -6.21 -6.77 0.74
CA TYR A 307 -6.71 -6.99 2.09
C TYR A 307 -7.05 -5.63 2.69
N LEU A 308 -8.31 -5.45 3.06
CA LEU A 308 -8.80 -4.28 3.80
C LEU A 308 -9.08 -4.72 5.24
N PHE A 309 -8.30 -4.18 6.17
CA PHE A 309 -8.37 -4.50 7.60
C PHE A 309 -9.16 -3.43 8.35
N PRO A 310 -10.46 -3.64 8.62
CA PRO A 310 -11.17 -2.83 9.60
C PRO A 310 -10.59 -3.08 10.99
N ARG A 311 -10.44 -2.01 11.77
CA ARG A 311 -9.80 -2.06 13.09
C ARG A 311 -10.37 -1.00 14.01
N LYS A 312 -10.08 -1.15 15.30
CA LYS A 312 -10.38 -0.10 16.26
C LYS A 312 -9.61 1.18 15.91
N ALA A 313 -10.28 2.32 16.03
CA ALA A 313 -9.64 3.61 15.84
C ALA A 313 -8.56 3.83 16.92
N SER A 314 -7.33 4.08 16.49
CA SER A 314 -6.20 4.33 17.39
C SER A 314 -6.02 5.83 17.59
N LYS A 315 -6.16 6.27 18.86
CA LYS A 315 -5.86 7.64 19.32
C LYS A 315 -4.48 7.76 19.96
N GLU A 316 -3.78 6.65 20.13
CA GLU A 316 -2.63 6.61 21.01
C GLU A 316 -1.43 7.36 20.43
N GLY A 317 -0.94 8.32 21.21
CA GLY A 317 0.32 8.99 20.97
C GLY A 317 1.46 8.00 21.18
N LEU A 318 1.86 7.31 20.11
CA LEU A 318 3.06 6.47 20.10
C LEU A 318 4.35 7.31 20.21
N PHE A 319 4.24 8.63 20.33
CA PHE A 319 5.33 9.59 20.33
C PHE A 319 5.32 10.43 21.60
N VAL A 320 6.41 10.40 22.37
CA VAL A 320 6.64 11.26 23.53
C VAL A 320 7.92 12.06 23.27
N GLY A 321 7.86 13.39 23.39
CA GLY A 321 9.02 14.26 23.14
C GLY A 321 9.59 14.18 21.71
N GLY A 322 8.80 13.77 20.72
CA GLY A 322 9.22 13.63 19.32
C GLY A 322 9.83 12.27 18.94
N SER A 323 10.05 11.37 19.91
CA SER A 323 10.52 10.01 19.65
C SER A 323 9.39 9.00 19.78
N LEU A 324 9.42 7.97 18.93
CA LEU A 324 8.50 6.83 19.07
C LEU A 324 8.85 6.03 20.33
N THR A 325 7.86 5.71 21.16
CA THR A 325 8.02 4.98 22.44
C THR A 325 7.57 3.52 22.38
N SER A 326 7.00 3.09 21.25
CA SER A 326 6.53 1.73 21.03
C SER A 326 7.57 0.89 20.29
N THR A 327 7.67 -0.40 20.61
CA THR A 327 8.58 -1.36 19.95
C THR A 327 8.26 -1.53 18.46
N PHE A 328 6.98 -1.35 18.08
CA PHE A 328 6.52 -1.18 16.71
C PHE A 328 5.23 -0.35 16.65
N VAL A 329 4.80 0.04 15.45
CA VAL A 329 3.51 0.73 15.21
C VAL A 329 2.63 -0.21 14.39
N PRO A 330 1.42 -0.61 14.84
CA PRO A 330 0.60 -1.59 14.12
C PRO A 330 -0.13 -0.98 12.89
N ALA A 331 0.63 -0.43 11.94
CA ALA A 331 0.12 0.13 10.69
C ALA A 331 -0.15 -0.98 9.65
N ALA A 332 -0.38 -0.60 8.39
CA ALA A 332 -0.81 -1.52 7.33
C ALA A 332 0.16 -2.67 7.05
N LEU A 333 1.46 -2.46 7.20
CA LEU A 333 2.45 -3.51 6.98
C LEU A 333 2.41 -4.52 8.14
N GLU A 334 2.26 -4.00 9.36
CA GLU A 334 2.25 -4.76 10.60
C GLU A 334 1.00 -5.61 10.73
N VAL A 335 -0.19 -5.10 10.40
CA VAL A 335 -1.43 -5.92 10.36
C VAL A 335 -1.38 -7.01 9.29
N ALA A 336 -0.51 -6.85 8.29
CA ALA A 336 -0.22 -7.85 7.27
C ALA A 336 0.96 -8.77 7.68
N GLY A 337 1.46 -8.73 8.92
CA GLY A 337 2.46 -9.67 9.43
C GLY A 337 3.89 -9.35 9.04
N LEU A 338 4.14 -8.15 8.52
CA LEU A 338 5.44 -7.63 8.15
C LEU A 338 5.77 -6.47 9.09
N LEU A 339 6.64 -6.68 10.07
CA LEU A 339 6.79 -5.82 11.24
C LEU A 339 8.15 -5.12 11.30
N PRO A 340 8.26 -3.85 10.85
CA PRO A 340 9.31 -2.95 11.29
C PRO A 340 9.31 -2.80 12.82
N VAL A 341 10.40 -3.21 13.46
CA VAL A 341 10.64 -3.06 14.89
C VAL A 341 11.82 -2.14 15.14
N TYR A 342 11.77 -1.44 16.26
CA TYR A 342 12.65 -0.31 16.56
C TYR A 342 13.64 -0.55 17.70
N ASP A 343 13.52 -1.71 18.34
CA ASP A 343 14.29 -2.10 19.52
C ASP A 343 14.94 -3.46 19.27
N SER A 344 16.25 -3.53 19.52
CA SER A 344 17.06 -4.71 19.24
C SER A 344 16.77 -5.86 20.19
N ASP A 345 16.53 -5.56 21.48
CA ASP A 345 16.22 -6.59 22.47
C ASP A 345 14.88 -7.25 22.17
N PHE A 346 13.85 -6.44 21.88
CA PHE A 346 12.56 -6.92 21.39
C PHE A 346 12.71 -7.71 20.09
N PHE A 347 13.51 -7.22 19.13
CA PHE A 347 13.77 -7.95 17.89
C PHE A 347 14.38 -9.33 18.14
N ASN A 348 15.22 -9.50 19.17
CA ASN A 348 15.87 -10.79 19.47
C ASN A 348 15.00 -11.72 20.31
N SER A 349 14.22 -11.18 21.26
CA SER A 349 13.49 -11.99 22.25
C SER A 349 12.03 -12.27 21.88
N THR A 350 11.39 -11.42 21.06
CA THR A 350 9.94 -11.50 20.87
C THR A 350 9.50 -12.78 20.18
N ASN A 351 8.25 -13.19 20.41
CA ASN A 351 7.55 -14.25 19.66
C ASN A 351 6.17 -13.78 19.19
N GLU A 352 5.45 -14.62 18.42
CA GLU A 352 4.11 -14.26 17.92
C GLU A 352 3.13 -13.96 19.05
N SER A 353 3.16 -14.71 20.16
CA SER A 353 2.22 -14.51 21.28
C SER A 353 2.34 -13.10 21.88
N GLU A 354 3.55 -12.58 22.03
CA GLU A 354 3.79 -11.23 22.54
C GLU A 354 3.30 -10.14 21.58
N ILE A 355 3.51 -10.32 20.28
CA ILE A 355 3.00 -9.40 19.25
C ILE A 355 1.47 -9.41 19.24
N LEU A 356 0.86 -10.58 19.35
CA LEU A 356 -0.60 -10.72 19.37
C LEU A 356 -1.21 -10.06 20.60
N LYS A 357 -0.56 -10.09 21.76
CA LYS A 357 -1.02 -9.34 22.95
C LYS A 357 -1.14 -7.84 22.64
N ILE A 358 -0.16 -7.26 21.94
CA ILE A 358 -0.17 -5.84 21.57
C ILE A 358 -1.32 -5.54 20.58
N PHE A 359 -1.54 -6.39 19.57
CA PHE A 359 -2.69 -6.25 18.68
C PHE A 359 -4.03 -6.40 19.42
N ASN A 360 -4.11 -7.32 20.39
CA ASN A 360 -5.31 -7.57 21.17
C ASN A 360 -5.71 -6.37 22.03
N GLU A 361 -4.72 -5.69 22.62
CA GLU A 361 -4.95 -4.52 23.46
C GLU A 361 -5.36 -3.29 22.64
N ARG A 362 -4.79 -3.12 21.44
CA ARG A 362 -4.84 -1.83 20.72
C ARG A 362 -5.74 -1.83 19.48
N GLU A 363 -5.87 -2.95 18.79
CA GLU A 363 -6.32 -2.96 17.39
C GLU A 363 -7.54 -3.80 17.11
N LEU A 364 -7.84 -4.77 17.97
CA LEU A 364 -8.92 -5.71 17.72
C LEU A 364 -10.30 -5.06 17.76
N MET A 365 -11.02 -5.27 16.66
CA MET A 365 -12.48 -5.25 16.60
C MET A 365 -13.04 -6.61 17.03
N SER A 366 -14.25 -6.66 17.58
CA SER A 366 -14.95 -7.94 17.87
C SER A 366 -15.32 -8.67 16.57
N ASP A 367 -15.25 -9.99 16.53
CA ASP A 367 -15.68 -10.79 15.37
C ASP A 367 -17.14 -10.57 15.01
N GLU A 368 -18.02 -10.41 16.01
CA GLU A 368 -19.43 -10.11 15.79
C GLU A 368 -19.64 -8.82 15.00
N TYR A 369 -18.97 -7.73 15.42
CA TYR A 369 -19.09 -6.46 14.72
C TYR A 369 -18.51 -6.52 13.29
N PHE A 370 -17.41 -7.26 13.08
CA PHE A 370 -16.91 -7.50 11.73
C PHE A 370 -17.93 -8.25 10.85
N GLU A 371 -18.59 -9.27 11.40
CA GLU A 371 -19.64 -10.01 10.68
C GLU A 371 -20.88 -9.15 10.36
N GLN A 372 -21.22 -8.22 11.25
CA GLN A 372 -22.27 -7.23 11.00
C GLN A 372 -21.87 -6.31 9.83
N LEU A 373 -20.65 -5.77 9.83
CA LEU A 373 -20.13 -4.96 8.73
C LEU A 373 -20.12 -5.75 7.41
N ALA A 374 -19.69 -7.01 7.45
CA ALA A 374 -19.65 -7.85 6.27
C ALA A 374 -21.05 -8.15 5.73
N SER A 375 -22.03 -8.38 6.61
CA SER A 375 -23.43 -8.57 6.23
C SER A 375 -24.02 -7.31 5.61
N LYS A 376 -23.75 -6.13 6.19
CA LYS A 376 -24.16 -4.83 5.62
C LYS A 376 -23.58 -4.62 4.22
N LEU A 377 -22.30 -4.91 4.01
CA LEU A 377 -21.65 -4.78 2.70
C LEU A 377 -22.33 -5.67 1.66
N ILE A 378 -22.60 -6.93 1.97
CA ILE A 378 -23.28 -7.84 1.04
C ILE A 378 -24.65 -7.31 0.64
N ASN A 379 -25.46 -6.89 1.63
CA ASN A 379 -26.81 -6.40 1.35
C ASN A 379 -26.77 -5.20 0.41
N TYR A 380 -25.85 -4.27 0.66
CA TYR A 380 -25.63 -3.11 -0.20
C TYR A 380 -25.26 -3.52 -1.64
N LEU A 381 -24.36 -4.50 -1.80
CA LEU A 381 -23.95 -4.98 -3.12
C LEU A 381 -25.06 -5.75 -3.86
N ILE A 382 -25.96 -6.43 -3.14
CA ILE A 382 -27.12 -7.10 -3.74
C ILE A 382 -28.15 -6.06 -4.21
N GLU A 383 -28.40 -5.02 -3.41
CA GLU A 383 -29.34 -3.94 -3.73
C GLU A 383 -28.88 -3.10 -4.94
N ASP A 384 -27.57 -2.87 -5.10
CA ASP A 384 -26.98 -2.16 -6.24
C ASP A 384 -26.80 -3.03 -7.51
N GLU A 385 -27.37 -4.24 -7.54
CA GLU A 385 -27.33 -5.21 -8.67
C GLU A 385 -25.90 -5.53 -9.19
N PHE A 386 -24.93 -5.78 -8.30
CA PHE A 386 -23.55 -6.15 -8.67
C PHE A 386 -23.36 -7.57 -9.23
#